data_AF-A0A4V6R4I5-F1
#
_entry.id   AF-A0A4V6R4I5-F1
#
_cell.length_a   1.000
_cell.length_b   1.000
_cell.length_c   1.000
_cell.angle_alpha   90.00
_cell.angle_beta   90.00
_cell.angle_gamma   90.00
#
_symmetry.space_group_name_H-M   'P 1'
#
loop_
_entity.id
_entity.type
_entity.pdbx_description
1 polymer ?
#
loop_
_entity_poly.entity_id
_entity_poly.type
_entity_poly.pdbx_seq_one_letter_code
_entity_poly.pdbx_strand_id
1 'polypeptide(L)'
;GGVYRMASADGEALDSTLVETVTGDGLTGWGETCPVGPVYQPHHALGARAAIAEIAPGLIGCEIASIRLLARQMGERLNGHGYAKAAFDMAFLDLLG
;
A
#
# COMPACT_ATOMS: atom_id res chain seq x y z
N GLY A 1 21.28 2.20 -15.76
CA GLY A 1 20.13 1.28 -15.80
C GLY A 1 19.78 1.01 -17.24
N GLY A 2 19.25 -0.17 -17.55
CA GLY A 2 18.71 -0.49 -18.88
C GLY A 2 17.19 -0.36 -18.90
N VAL A 3 16.60 -0.22 -20.09
CA VAL A 3 15.14 -0.21 -20.28
C VAL A 3 14.58 -1.60 -19.99
N TYR A 4 13.65 -1.70 -19.06
CA TYR A 4 12.77 -2.87 -18.94
C TYR A 4 11.62 -2.75 -19.94
N ARG A 5 11.39 -3.78 -20.76
CA ARG A 5 10.33 -3.79 -21.77
C ARG A 5 9.32 -4.88 -21.48
N MET A 6 8.05 -4.51 -21.57
CA MET A 6 6.91 -5.43 -21.56
C MET A 6 5.95 -5.10 -22.70
N ALA A 7 5.05 -6.02 -23.05
CA ALA A 7 4.16 -5.84 -24.20
C ALA A 7 3.30 -4.56 -24.14
N SER A 8 3.03 -4.06 -22.93
CA SER A 8 2.20 -2.88 -22.69
C SER A 8 2.99 -1.58 -22.48
N ALA A 9 4.29 -1.63 -22.18
CA ALA A 9 5.08 -0.44 -21.85
C ALA A 9 6.59 -0.72 -21.80
N ASP A 10 7.37 0.36 -21.95
CA ASP A 10 8.79 0.41 -21.64
C ASP A 10 8.99 1.28 -20.37
N GLY A 11 9.92 0.90 -19.50
CA GLY A 11 10.20 1.62 -18.26
C GLY A 11 11.68 1.62 -17.90
N GLU A 12 12.18 2.78 -17.46
CA GLU A 12 13.57 2.96 -17.03
C GLU A 12 13.71 3.17 -15.51
N ALA A 13 12.65 3.67 -14.88
CA ALA A 13 12.55 3.91 -13.44
C ALA A 13 11.09 3.71 -13.00
N LEU A 14 10.90 3.36 -11.73
CA LEU A 14 9.58 3.18 -11.14
C LEU A 14 9.40 4.11 -9.94
N ASP A 15 8.19 4.64 -9.81
CA ASP A 15 7.77 5.49 -8.69
C ASP A 15 7.07 4.60 -7.66
N SER A 16 7.83 4.20 -6.62
CA SER A 16 7.34 3.35 -5.54
C SER A 16 6.71 4.17 -4.41
N THR A 17 5.78 3.57 -3.68
CA THR A 17 5.17 4.14 -2.47
C THR A 17 5.39 3.22 -1.29
N LEU A 18 6.07 3.74 -0.25
CA LEU A 18 6.27 3.06 1.03
C LEU A 18 5.24 3.55 2.06
N VAL A 19 4.80 2.64 2.92
CA VAL A 19 3.93 2.91 4.07
C VAL A 19 4.67 2.52 5.33
N GLU A 20 4.87 3.49 6.22
CA GLU A 20 5.39 3.30 7.57
C GLU A 20 4.21 3.31 8.54
N THR A 21 4.08 2.26 9.35
CA THR A 21 3.09 2.20 10.44
C THR A 21 3.82 2.18 11.77
N VAL A 22 3.47 3.13 12.65
CA VAL A 22 4.07 3.26 13.98
C VAL A 22 2.99 3.01 15.04
N THR A 23 3.25 2.07 15.94
CA THR A 23 2.35 1.74 17.06
C THR A 23 2.55 2.68 18.24
N GLY A 24 1.60 2.68 19.19
CA GLY A 24 1.67 3.54 20.38
C GLY A 24 2.85 3.24 21.32
N ASP A 25 3.41 2.03 21.25
CA ASP A 25 4.61 1.59 21.97
C ASP A 25 5.91 1.75 21.14
N GLY A 26 5.83 2.34 19.95
CA GLY A 26 6.98 2.72 19.14
C GLY A 26 7.54 1.63 18.23
N LEU A 27 6.84 0.50 18.07
CA LEU A 27 7.17 -0.48 17.03
C LEU A 27 6.81 0.09 15.66
N THR A 28 7.61 -0.29 14.66
CA THR A 28 7.46 0.20 13.28
C THR A 28 7.41 -0.99 12.35
N GLY A 29 6.48 -0.97 11.39
CA GLY A 29 6.48 -1.91 10.27
C GLY A 29 6.29 -1.20 8.94
N TRP A 30 6.80 -1.85 7.89
CA TRP A 30 6.94 -1.29 6.56
C TRP A 30 6.20 -2.11 5.51
N GLY A 31 5.58 -1.41 4.58
CA GLY A 31 4.99 -2.02 3.40
C GLY A 31 5.20 -1.18 2.15
N GLU A 32 5.02 -1.79 0.99
CA GLU A 32 5.34 -1.18 -0.31
C GLU A 32 4.24 -1.41 -1.34
N THR A 33 4.03 -0.46 -2.24
CA THR A 33 3.30 -0.69 -3.49
C THR A 33 3.97 0.08 -4.62
N CYS A 34 4.30 -0.65 -5.69
CA CYS A 34 5.06 -0.10 -6.82
C CYS A 34 4.44 -0.55 -8.14
N PRO A 35 3.45 0.19 -8.67
CA PRO A 35 2.91 -0.07 -9.99
C PRO A 35 4.00 0.01 -11.06
N VAL A 36 4.06 -0.99 -11.96
CA VAL A 36 5.04 -1.03 -13.06
C VAL A 36 4.59 -0.12 -14.20
N GLY A 37 4.59 1.19 -13.94
CA GLY A 37 4.02 2.21 -14.82
C GLY A 37 2.47 2.25 -14.77
N PRO A 38 1.86 3.30 -15.35
CA PRO A 38 0.43 3.57 -15.20
C PRO A 38 -0.48 2.78 -16.17
N VAL A 39 0.08 2.00 -17.09
CA VAL A 39 -0.68 1.32 -18.16
C VAL A 39 -0.71 -0.21 -18.02
N TYR A 40 0.07 -0.79 -17.10
CA TYR A 40 0.15 -2.24 -16.94
C TYR A 40 -1.10 -2.83 -16.26
N GLN A 41 -1.65 -2.12 -15.28
CA GLN A 41 -2.82 -2.49 -14.48
C GLN A 41 -3.63 -1.22 -14.15
N PRO A 42 -4.87 -1.32 -13.64
CA PRO A 42 -5.68 -0.15 -13.29
C PRO A 42 -5.20 0.56 -12.00
N HIS A 43 -3.88 0.70 -11.82
CA HIS A 43 -3.18 1.25 -10.67
C HIS A 43 -2.02 2.13 -11.13
N HIS A 44 -1.74 3.23 -10.42
CA HIS A 44 -0.57 4.08 -10.67
C HIS A 44 -0.09 4.74 -9.36
N ALA A 45 1.16 5.20 -9.32
CA ALA A 45 1.79 5.69 -8.09
C ALA A 45 1.02 6.84 -7.41
N LEU A 46 0.55 7.82 -8.18
CA LEU A 46 -0.28 8.90 -7.63
C LEU A 46 -1.62 8.38 -7.04
N GLY A 47 -2.20 7.36 -7.66
CA GLY A 47 -3.42 6.71 -7.16
C GLY A 47 -3.17 5.93 -5.88
N ALA A 48 -2.00 5.30 -5.75
CA ALA A 48 -1.60 4.62 -4.52
C ALA A 48 -1.55 5.60 -3.36
N ARG A 49 -0.83 6.71 -3.53
CA ARG A 49 -0.70 7.77 -2.52
C ARG A 49 -2.05 8.40 -2.16
N ALA A 50 -2.91 8.64 -3.16
CA ALA A 50 -4.26 9.16 -2.91
C ALA A 50 -5.13 8.17 -2.11
N ALA A 51 -5.12 6.88 -2.47
CA ALA A 51 -5.87 5.84 -1.77
C ALA A 51 -5.35 5.63 -0.33
N ILE A 52 -4.03 5.69 -0.12
CA ILE A 52 -3.42 5.63 1.21
C ILE A 52 -3.84 6.84 2.05
N ALA A 53 -3.83 8.04 1.48
CA ALA A 53 -4.26 9.26 2.16
C ALA A 53 -5.74 9.23 2.58
N GLU A 54 -6.60 8.57 1.81
CA GLU A 54 -8.01 8.37 2.15
C GLU A 54 -8.20 7.35 3.28
N ILE A 55 -7.44 6.24 3.27
CA ILE A 55 -7.60 5.13 4.23
C ILE A 55 -6.94 5.46 5.59
N ALA A 56 -5.73 6.01 5.56
CA ALA A 56 -4.84 6.12 6.72
C ALA A 56 -5.47 6.83 7.94
N PRO A 57 -6.19 7.97 7.80
CA PRO A 57 -6.75 8.67 8.96
C PRO A 57 -7.69 7.80 9.78
N GLY A 58 -8.43 6.92 9.12
CA GLY A 58 -9.35 6.03 9.80
C GLY A 58 -8.65 4.84 10.49
N LEU A 59 -7.40 4.52 10.18
CA LEU A 59 -6.69 3.40 10.83
C LEU A 59 -5.99 3.81 12.13
N ILE A 60 -5.84 5.12 12.38
CA ILE A 60 -5.21 5.62 13.60
C ILE A 60 -6.02 5.20 14.83
N GLY A 61 -5.32 4.60 15.81
CA GLY A 61 -5.92 4.09 17.04
C GLY A 61 -6.71 2.79 16.90
N CYS A 62 -6.71 2.17 15.71
CA CYS A 62 -7.28 0.84 15.54
C CYS A 62 -6.36 -0.23 16.14
N GLU A 63 -6.96 -1.19 16.84
CA GLU A 63 -6.27 -2.37 17.34
C GLU A 63 -5.93 -3.35 16.20
N ILE A 64 -4.66 -3.76 16.13
CA ILE A 64 -4.13 -4.69 15.12
C ILE A 64 -4.35 -6.12 15.62
N ALA A 65 -5.60 -6.49 15.88
CA ALA A 65 -5.92 -7.79 16.47
C ALA A 65 -5.90 -8.94 15.45
N SER A 66 -6.09 -8.65 14.15
CA SER A 66 -5.90 -9.60 13.06
C SER A 66 -5.87 -8.91 11.70
N ILE A 67 -5.17 -9.51 10.74
CA ILE A 67 -5.12 -9.06 9.33
C ILE A 67 -6.53 -9.02 8.72
N ARG A 68 -7.42 -9.96 9.09
CA ARG A 68 -8.79 -9.99 8.57
C ARG A 68 -9.62 -8.79 9.02
N LEU A 69 -9.47 -8.36 10.27
CA LEU A 69 -10.15 -7.18 10.79
C LEU A 69 -9.62 -5.91 10.11
N LEU A 70 -8.30 -5.82 9.92
CA LEU A 70 -7.69 -4.72 9.19
C LEU A 70 -8.21 -4.63 7.75
N ALA A 71 -8.21 -5.74 7.01
CA ALA A 71 -8.72 -5.77 5.64
C ALA A 71 -10.18 -5.30 5.55
N ARG A 72 -11.00 -5.67 6.54
CA ARG A 72 -12.37 -5.17 6.66
C ARG A 72 -12.42 -3.66 6.94
N GLN A 73 -11.65 -3.17 7.91
CA GLN A 73 -11.59 -1.74 8.23
C GLN A 73 -11.16 -0.90 7.03
N MET A 74 -10.15 -1.34 6.28
CA MET A 74 -9.75 -0.69 5.04
C MET A 74 -10.86 -0.76 3.97
N GLY A 75 -11.58 -1.88 3.89
CA GLY A 75 -12.73 -2.04 2.99
C GLY A 75 -13.90 -1.10 3.30
N GLU A 76 -14.13 -0.80 4.57
CA GLU A 76 -15.16 0.16 5.03
C GLU A 76 -14.80 1.62 4.70
N ARG A 77 -13.52 1.92 4.44
CA ARG A 77 -13.01 3.28 4.13
C ARG A 77 -12.92 3.56 2.64
N LEU A 78 -12.50 2.58 1.85
CA LEU A 78 -12.36 2.76 0.40
C LEU A 78 -12.71 1.47 -0.33
N ASN A 79 -13.64 1.52 -1.28
CA ASN A 79 -13.95 0.37 -2.13
C ASN A 79 -12.82 0.13 -3.16
N GLY A 80 -12.50 -1.13 -3.45
CA GLY A 80 -11.43 -1.50 -4.38
C GLY A 80 -10.03 -1.15 -3.86
N HIS A 81 -9.17 -0.64 -4.75
CA HIS A 81 -7.80 -0.17 -4.45
C HIS A 81 -6.92 -1.18 -3.71
N GLY A 82 -7.03 -2.45 -4.07
CA GLY A 82 -6.28 -3.55 -3.42
C GLY A 82 -4.77 -3.33 -3.41
N TYR A 83 -4.21 -2.71 -4.45
CA TYR A 83 -2.79 -2.36 -4.53
C TYR A 83 -2.32 -1.38 -3.45
N ALA A 84 -3.17 -0.46 -2.99
CA ALA A 84 -2.87 0.46 -1.90
C ALA A 84 -3.04 -0.23 -0.53
N LYS A 85 -4.10 -1.03 -0.39
CA LYS A 85 -4.37 -1.83 0.82
C LYS A 85 -3.28 -2.85 1.10
N ALA A 86 -2.70 -3.44 0.06
CA ALA A 86 -1.59 -4.37 0.19
C ALA A 86 -0.37 -3.75 0.89
N ALA A 87 -0.10 -2.44 0.70
CA ALA A 87 0.99 -1.76 1.39
C ALA A 87 0.73 -1.66 2.90
N PHE A 88 -0.52 -1.41 3.31
CA PHE A 88 -0.89 -1.53 4.72
C PHE A 88 -0.74 -2.99 5.19
N ASP A 89 -1.36 -3.95 4.51
CA ASP A 89 -1.31 -5.37 4.91
C ASP A 89 0.11 -5.86 5.18
N MET A 90 1.08 -5.47 4.33
CA MET A 90 2.51 -5.76 4.54
C MET A 90 3.10 -5.04 5.76
N ALA A 91 2.83 -3.75 5.95
CA ALA A 91 3.31 -3.01 7.12
C ALA A 91 2.80 -3.61 8.44
N PHE A 92 1.55 -4.08 8.47
CA PHE A 92 0.98 -4.74 9.64
C PHE A 92 1.53 -6.15 9.85
N LEU A 93 1.81 -6.89 8.77
CA LEU A 93 2.49 -8.18 8.86
C LEU A 93 3.93 -8.04 9.38
N ASP A 94 4.65 -7.01 8.95
CA ASP A 94 5.99 -6.69 9.43
C ASP A 94 5.97 -6.35 10.93
N LEU A 95 4.97 -5.60 11.40
CA LEU A 95 4.77 -5.34 12.84
C LEU A 95 4.50 -6.60 13.67
N LEU A 96 3.93 -7.65 13.07
CA LEU A 96 3.56 -8.89 13.77
C LEU A 96 4.69 -9.94 13.80
N GLY A 97 5.74 -9.75 12.98
CA GLY A 97 6.88 -10.67 12.85
C GLY A 97 7.96 -10.42 13.90
#